data_AF-A0A3S3NI02-F1
#
_entry.id   AF-A0A3S3NI02-F1
#
_cell.length_a   1.000
_cell.length_b   1.000
_cell.length_c   1.000
_cell.angle_alpha   90.00
_cell.angle_beta   90.00
_cell.angle_gamma   90.00
#
_symmetry.space_group_name_H-M   'P 1'
#
loop_
_entity.id
_entity.type
_entity.pdbx_description
1 polymer ?
#
loop_
_entity_poly.entity_id
_entity_poly.type
_entity_poly.pdbx_seq_one_letter_code
_entity_poly.pdbx_strand_id
1 'polypeptide(L)' 'MMMMMMMMMMKNNNIVWQTPANPPEPNDYIFRNGRRHVRPYYFEFISHVKSRWAGKTIVDLFTEEFRGRSYDYYFFHLS' A
#
# COMPACT_ATOMS: atom_id res chain seq x y z
N MET A 1 -7.26 14.02 4.29
CA MET A 1 -7.56 12.59 4.22
C MET A 1 -6.24 11.88 4.03
N MET A 2 -5.78 11.20 5.06
CA MET A 2 -4.46 10.58 5.05
C MET A 2 -4.67 9.09 4.81
N MET A 3 -4.57 8.69 3.55
CA MET A 3 -4.53 7.27 3.24
C MET A 3 -3.14 6.80 3.63
N MET A 4 -3.07 6.05 4.73
CA MET A 4 -1.79 5.60 5.26
C MET A 4 -1.37 4.41 4.39
N MET A 5 -0.36 4.63 3.56
CA MET A 5 0.25 3.57 2.76
C MET A 5 1.03 2.66 3.71
N MET A 6 0.32 1.74 4.38
CA MET A 6 0.89 0.79 5.31
C MET A 6 1.55 -0.34 4.53
N MET A 7 2.87 -0.33 4.55
CA MET A 7 3.68 -1.36 3.91
C MET A 7 3.74 -2.58 4.85
N MET A 8 3.28 -3.74 4.39
CA MET A 8 3.45 -4.99 5.14
C MET A 8 4.79 -5.60 4.81
N MET A 9 5.69 -5.61 5.80
CA MET A 9 6.92 -6.36 5.70
C MET A 9 6.71 -7.78 6.22
N MET A 10 7.26 -8.76 5.51
CA MET A 10 7.31 -10.12 6.04
C MET A 10 8.53 -10.24 6.96
N LYS A 11 8.29 -10.53 8.25
CA LYS A 11 9.34 -10.68 9.27
C LYS A 11 9.16 -12.03 9.97
N ASN A 12 10.16 -12.90 9.86
CA ASN A 12 10.15 -14.25 10.46
C ASN A 12 8.87 -15.05 10.15
N ASN A 13 8.46 -15.07 8.87
CA ASN A 13 7.23 -15.70 8.35
C ASN A 13 5.90 -15.10 8.86
N ASN A 14 5.93 -14.00 9.60
CA ASN A 14 4.74 -13.26 10.03
C ASN A 14 4.62 -11.94 9.27
N ILE A 15 3.38 -11.52 9.01
CA ILE A 15 3.10 -10.26 8.32
C ILE A 15 3.05 -9.13 9.34
N VAL A 16 3.91 -8.11 9.17
CA VAL A 16 4.04 -6.99 10.10
C VAL A 16 3.77 -5.66 9.40
N TRP A 17 2.85 -4.88 9.97
CA TRP A 17 2.53 -3.54 9.51
C TRP A 17 3.61 -2.53 9.90
N GLN A 18 4.19 -1.85 8.93
CA GLN A 18 5.07 -0.70 9.19
C GLN A 18 4.21 0.52 9.50
N THR A 19 4.44 1.11 10.68
CA THR A 19 3.78 2.34 11.14
C THR A 19 4.85 3.28 11.71
N PRO A 20 4.57 4.57 11.94
CA PRO A 20 5.53 5.46 12.60
C PRO A 20 6.04 4.93 13.96
N ALA A 21 5.23 4.10 14.62
CA ALA A 21 5.57 3.44 15.88
C ALA A 21 6.46 2.18 15.70
N ASN A 22 6.52 1.62 14.50
CA ASN A 22 7.29 0.42 14.16
C ASN A 22 8.21 0.74 12.97
N PRO A 23 9.38 1.35 13.22
CA PRO A 23 10.28 1.78 12.15
C PRO A 23 10.90 0.56 11.43
N PRO A 24 11.20 0.70 10.13
CA PRO A 24 11.83 -0.37 9.36
C PRO A 24 13.26 -0.61 9.84
N GLU A 25 13.63 -1.87 9.99
CA GLU A 25 14.94 -2.26 10.50
C GLU A 25 15.98 -2.27 9.37
N PRO A 26 17.28 -2.10 9.68
CA PRO A 26 18.35 -2.18 8.68
C PRO A 26 18.33 -3.50 7.91
N ASN A 27 17.91 -4.58 8.58
CA ASN A 27 17.77 -5.88 7.96
C ASN A 27 16.70 -5.92 6.87
N ASP A 28 15.70 -5.03 6.84
CA ASP A 28 14.63 -5.01 5.81
C ASP A 28 15.11 -4.50 4.44
N TYR A 29 16.34 -3.98 4.39
CA TYR A 29 16.94 -3.43 3.17
C TYR A 29 18.01 -4.36 2.61
N ILE A 30 17.96 -4.57 1.29
CA ILE A 30 19.00 -5.27 0.53
C ILE A 30 19.91 -4.23 -0.12
N PHE A 31 21.15 -4.15 0.33
CA PHE A 31 22.17 -3.31 -0.31
C PHE A 31 22.81 -4.08 -1.47
N ARG A 32 22.59 -3.62 -2.70
CA ARG A 32 23.19 -4.22 -3.90
C ARG A 32 23.86 -3.12 -4.72
N ASN A 33 25.17 -3.24 -4.98
CA ASN A 33 25.98 -2.27 -5.72
C ASN A 33 25.81 -0.81 -5.21
N GLY A 34 25.82 -0.61 -3.89
CA GLY A 34 25.64 0.72 -3.27
C GLY A 34 24.21 1.28 -3.34
N ARG A 35 23.25 0.55 -3.91
CA ARG A 35 21.83 0.94 -3.96
C ARG A 35 21.03 0.17 -2.90
N ARG A 36 20.24 0.92 -2.14
CA ARG A 36 19.34 0.38 -1.10
C ARG A 36 18.03 -0.07 -1.76
N HIS A 37 17.78 -1.38 -1.74
CA HIS A 37 16.52 -1.98 -2.17
C HIS A 37 15.71 -2.38 -0.95
N VAL A 38 14.39 -2.32 -1.05
CA VAL A 38 13.49 -2.83 -0.02
C VAL A 38 13.14 -4.26 -0.38
N ARG A 39 13.07 -5.16 0.61
CA ARG A 39 12.58 -6.53 0.36
C ARG A 39 11.17 -6.50 -0.24
N PRO A 40 10.78 -7.52 -1.03
CA PRO A 40 9.41 -7.63 -1.52
C PRO A 40 8.42 -7.54 -0.35
N TYR A 41 7.46 -6.62 -0.46
CA TYR A 41 6.46 -6.36 0.56
C TYR A 41 5.06 -6.54 -0.02
N TYR A 42 4.15 -6.99 0.82
CA TYR A 42 2.73 -6.97 0.49
C TYR A 42 2.20 -5.57 0.80
N PHE A 43 1.31 -5.08 -0.05
CA PHE A 43 0.69 -3.79 0.15
C PHE A 43 -0.82 -3.95 0.12
N GLU A 44 -1.47 -3.69 1.25
CA GLU A 44 -2.92 -3.67 1.35
C GLU A 44 -3.42 -2.22 1.36
N PHE A 45 -4.33 -1.91 0.43
CA PHE A 45 -4.99 -0.62 0.40
C PHE A 45 -6.11 -0.59 1.45
N ILE A 46 -5.81 -0.04 2.63
CA ILE A 46 -6.84 0.22 3.65
C ILE A 46 -7.33 1.65 3.51
N SER A 47 -8.60 1.80 3.13
CA SER A 47 -9.27 3.10 3.08
C SER A 47 -10.46 3.09 4.05
N HIS A 48 -10.55 4.11 4.91
CA HIS A 48 -11.72 4.27 5.78
C HIS A 48 -12.82 4.95 4.99
N VAL A 49 -13.96 4.27 4.86
CA VAL A 49 -15.13 4.81 4.17
C VAL A 49 -15.61 6.07 4.91
N LYS A 50 -15.61 7.20 4.21
CA LYS A 50 -16.24 8.44 4.69
C LYS A 50 -17.61 8.59 4.05
N SER A 51 -18.52 9.27 4.73
CA SER A 51 -19.88 9.53 4.21
C SER A 51 -19.89 10.16 2.80
N ARG A 52 -18.85 10.93 2.44
CA ARG A 52 -18.67 11.52 1.09
C ARG A 52 -18.43 10.52 -0.05
N TRP A 53 -18.20 9.25 0.27
CA TRP A 53 -17.93 8.16 -0.67
C TRP A 53 -19.13 7.21 -0.83
N ALA A 54 -20.23 7.49 -0.14
CA ALA A 54 -21.46 6.73 -0.29
C ALA A 54 -21.95 6.82 -1.75
N GLY A 55 -22.20 5.66 -2.36
CA GLY A 55 -22.70 5.54 -3.74
C GLY A 55 -21.64 5.48 -4.83
N LYS A 56 -20.34 5.55 -4.52
CA LYS A 56 -19.27 5.30 -5.50
C LYS A 56 -18.82 3.85 -5.50
N THR A 57 -18.46 3.33 -6.68
CA THR A 57 -17.85 1.99 -6.76
C THR A 57 -16.42 2.02 -6.22
N ILE A 58 -15.91 0.86 -5.80
CA ILE A 58 -14.52 0.72 -5.34
C ILE A 58 -13.55 1.18 -6.44
N VAL A 59 -13.80 0.83 -7.70
CA VAL A 59 -12.95 1.22 -8.83
C VAL A 59 -12.92 2.74 -9.03
N ASP A 60 -14.07 3.41 -8.97
CA ASP A 60 -14.15 4.87 -9.12
C ASP A 60 -13.45 5.58 -7.95
N LEU A 61 -13.64 5.05 -6.73
CA LEU A 61 -12.99 5.54 -5.52
C LEU A 61 -11.45 5.52 -5.67
N PHE A 62 -10.91 4.38 -6.10
CA PHE A 62 -9.47 4.21 -6.28
C PHE A 62 -8.94 5.06 -7.41
N THR A 63 -9.68 5.21 -8.52
CA THR A 63 -9.25 6.01 -9.66
C THR A 63 -9.22 7.51 -9.34
N GLU A 64 -10.20 8.02 -8.59
CA GLU A 64 -10.25 9.43 -8.20
C GLU A 64 -9.13 9.82 -7.21
N GLU A 65 -8.89 8.97 -6.21
CA GLU A 65 -7.93 9.24 -5.13
C GLU A 65 -6.50 8.88 -5.52
N PHE A 66 -6.31 7.85 -6.35
CA PHE A 66 -5.00 7.37 -6.81
C PHE A 66 -4.88 7.53 -8.32
N ARG A 67 -4.60 8.75 -8.75
CA ARG A 67 -4.24 9.07 -10.15
C ARG A 67 -2.90 8.45 -10.61
N GLY A 68 -2.28 7.60 -9.79
CA GLY A 68 -0.98 6.98 -10.08
C GLY A 68 -1.05 5.78 -11.02
N ARG A 69 -2.24 5.20 -11.27
CA ARG A 69 -2.46 4.07 -12.18
C ARG A 69 -3.69 4.36 -13.04
N SER A 70 -3.77 3.75 -14.22
CA SER A 70 -4.92 3.90 -15.12
C SER A 70 -6.17 3.17 -14.58
N TYR A 71 -7.35 3.62 -15.00
CA TYR A 71 -8.62 2.99 -14.64
C TYR A 71 -8.62 1.48 -14.94
N ASP A 72 -8.14 1.08 -16.12
CA ASP A 72 -8.08 -0.32 -16.54
C ASP A 72 -7.32 -1.20 -15.55
N TYR A 73 -6.24 -0.67 -14.96
CA TYR A 73 -5.47 -1.41 -13.96
C TYR A 73 -6.34 -1.75 -12.75
N TYR A 74 -7.12 -0.80 -12.26
CA TYR A 74 -8.01 -1.01 -11.12
C TYR A 74 -9.23 -1.85 -11.50
N PHE A 75 -9.79 -1.67 -12.69
CA PHE A 75 -10.90 -2.47 -13.18
C PHE A 75 -10.53 -3.96 -13.22
N PHE A 76 -9.42 -4.33 -13.85
CA PHE A 76 -9.02 -5.75 -13.94
C PHE A 76 -8.60 -6.39 -12.60
N HIS A 77 -8.15 -5.60 -11.62
CA HIS A 77 -7.67 -6.14 -10.34
C HIS A 77 -8.70 -6.06 -9.20
N LEU A 78 -9.76 -5.25 -9.33
CA LEU A 78 -10.75 -5.01 -8.28
C LEU A 78 -12.20 -5.31 -8.70
N SER A 79 -12.47 -5.72 -9.95
CA SER A 79 -13.81 -6.17 -10.41
C SER A 79 -14.15 -7.57 -9.96
#